data_AF-F4G0F7-F1
#
_entry.id   AF-F4G0F7-F1
#
_cell.length_a   1.000
_cell.length_b   1.000
_cell.length_c   1.000
_cell.angle_alpha   90.00
_cell.angle_beta   90.00
_cell.angle_gamma   90.00
#
_symmetry.space_group_name_H-M   'P 1'
#
loop_
_entity.id
_entity.type
_entity.pdbx_description
1 polymer ?
#
loop_
_entity_poly.entity_id
_entity_poly.type
_entity_poly.pdbx_seq_one_letter_code
_entity_poly.pdbx_strand_id
1 'polypeptide(L)' 'MGYVVKVDDRGRIKLPKKLANASSVIVIDTETFFVGIPVPKDPLAATADIIKTDLSVKELKELAEKEAEKDALERAKRRQ' A
#
# COMPACT_ATOMS: atom_id res chain seq x y z
N MET A 1 -14.66 11.91 2.34
CA MET A 1 -15.27 12.36 3.61
C MET A 1 -14.13 12.81 4.52
N GLY A 2 -13.97 14.12 4.73
CA GLY A 2 -12.90 14.68 5.57
C GLY A 2 -13.37 14.87 7.01
N TYR A 3 -12.45 14.81 7.97
CA TYR A 3 -12.74 15.12 9.37
C TYR A 3 -11.89 16.32 9.79
N VAL A 4 -12.54 17.40 10.25
CA VAL A 4 -11.84 18.49 10.92
C VAL A 4 -11.67 18.09 12.39
N VAL A 5 -10.43 18.03 12.84
CA VAL A 5 -10.05 17.58 14.19
C VAL A 5 -9.32 18.70 14.91
N LYS A 6 -9.60 18.86 16.21
CA LYS A 6 -8.89 19.84 17.03
C LYS A 6 -7.53 19.27 17.46
N VAL A 7 -6.52 20.12 17.39
CA VAL A 7 -5.18 19.86 17.92
C VAL A 7 -5.17 20.30 19.38
N ASP A 8 -4.67 19.45 20.28
CA ASP A 8 -4.50 19.84 21.68
C ASP A 8 -3.26 20.72 21.88
N ASP A 9 -3.08 21.22 23.11
CA ASP A 9 -1.97 22.06 23.55
C ASP A 9 -0.59 21.40 23.39
N ARG A 10 -0.54 20.08 23.20
CA ARG A 10 0.68 19.29 23.00
C ARG A 10 0.87 18.87 21.55
N GLY A 11 0.08 19.41 20.62
CA GLY A 11 0.17 19.08 19.20
C GLY A 11 -0.43 17.73 18.82
N ARG A 12 -1.17 17.06 19.72
CA ARG A 12 -1.77 15.74 19.46
C ARG A 12 -3.12 15.89 18.79
N ILE A 13 -3.41 14.94 17.90
CA ILE A 13 -4.68 14.86 17.18
C ILE A 13 -5.44 13.63 17.64
N LYS A 14 -6.72 13.80 17.98
CA LYS A 14 -7.59 12.67 18.30
C LYS A 14 -8.05 12.00 17.00
N LEU A 15 -7.62 10.76 16.77
CA LEU A 15 -8.04 9.99 15.60
C LEU A 15 -9.55 9.67 15.68
N PRO A 16 -10.31 9.88 14.59
CA PRO A 16 -11.68 9.40 14.45
C PRO A 16 -11.82 7.90 14.79
N LYS A 17 -12.94 7.50 15.41
CA LYS A 17 -13.16 6.11 15.88
C LYS A 17 -12.89 5.03 14.83
N LYS A 18 -13.19 5.28 13.56
CA LYS A 18 -12.94 4.32 12.46
C LYS A 18 -11.44 4.09 12.22
N LEU A 19 -10.60 5.09 12.48
CA LEU A 19 -9.15 4.99 12.38
C LEU A 19 -8.51 4.34 13.61
N ALA A 20 -9.24 4.20 14.72
CA ALA A 20 -8.74 3.56 15.94
C ALA A 20 -8.51 2.04 15.78
N ASN A 21 -9.09 1.42 14.75
CA ASN A 21 -8.87 0.00 14.43
C ASN A 21 -7.57 -0.24 13.65
N ALA A 22 -6.94 0.82 13.14
CA ALA A 22 -5.66 0.74 12.44
C ALA A 22 -4.53 0.50 13.44
N SER A 23 -3.55 -0.31 13.07
CA SER A 23 -2.34 -0.52 13.89
C SER A 23 -1.41 0.69 13.82
N SER A 24 -1.39 1.33 12.65
CA SER A 24 -0.54 2.46 12.31
C SER A 24 -1.24 3.31 11.26
N VAL A 25 -0.80 4.55 11.10
CA VAL A 25 -1.35 5.49 10.12
C VAL A 25 -0.18 6.14 9.40
N ILE A 26 -0.20 6.08 8.06
CA ILE A 26 0.72 6.86 7.24
C ILE A 26 0.16 8.28 7.19
N VAL A 27 1.00 9.27 7.50
CA VAL A 27 0.65 10.68 7.43
C VAL A 27 1.39 11.30 6.25
N ILE A 28 0.64 11.84 5.30
CA ILE A 28 1.17 12.64 4.20
C ILE A 28 0.83 14.09 4.49
N ASP A 29 1.85 14.93 4.61
CA ASP A 29 1.71 16.38 4.75
C ASP A 29 1.52 16.99 3.35
N THR A 30 0.40 17.68 3.15
CA THR A 30 0.09 18.38 1.90
C THR A 30 0.06 19.90 2.09
N GLU A 31 0.80 20.40 3.10
CA GLU A 31 0.95 21.79 3.55
C GLU A 31 -0.32 22.41 4.16
N THR A 32 -1.47 22.19 3.52
CA THR A 32 -2.78 22.74 3.89
C THR A 32 -3.62 21.78 4.73
N PHE A 33 -3.35 20.48 4.63
CA PHE A 33 -4.01 19.44 5.40
C PHE A 33 -3.10 18.20 5.48
N PHE A 34 -3.51 17.25 6.31
CA PHE A 34 -2.86 15.94 6.41
C PHE A 34 -3.76 14.86 5.81
N VAL A 35 -3.17 13.97 5.02
CA VAL A 35 -3.82 12.73 4.59
C VAL A 35 -3.35 11.61 5.51
N GLY A 36 -4.26 11.10 6.33
CA GLY A 36 -4.05 9.92 7.15
C GLY A 36 -4.55 8.67 6.44
N ILE A 37 -3.65 7.73 6.12
CA ILE A 37 -4.01 6.44 5.54
C ILE A 37 -3.87 5.37 6.63
N PRO A 38 -4.98 4.77 7.12
CA PRO A 38 -4.91 3.71 8.11
C PRO A 38 -4.29 2.46 7.49
N VAL A 39 -3.31 1.90 8.19
CA VAL A 39 -2.74 0.59 7.85
C VAL A 39 -3.45 -0.46 8.71
N PRO A 40 -4.07 -1.48 8.10
CA PRO A 40 -4.68 -2.59 8.83
C PRO A 40 -3.66 -3.31 9.72
N LYS A 41 -4.14 -3.96 10.79
CA LYS A 41 -3.28 -4.81 11.64
C LYS A 41 -2.62 -5.94 10.85
N ASP A 42 -3.35 -6.52 9.91
CA ASP A 42 -2.87 -7.51 8.96
C ASP A 42 -3.11 -6.98 7.55
N PRO A 43 -2.15 -6.27 6.95
CA PRO A 43 -2.28 -5.73 5.61
C PRO A 43 -2.51 -6.82 4.56
N LEU A 44 -1.79 -7.95 4.67
CA LEU A 44 -1.88 -9.02 3.67
C LEU A 44 -3.29 -9.62 3.64
N ALA A 45 -3.86 -9.94 4.80
CA ALA A 45 -5.24 -10.42 4.86
C ALA A 45 -6.25 -9.36 4.40
N ALA A 46 -6.05 -8.09 4.75
CA ALA A 46 -6.93 -7.00 4.34
C ALA A 46 -6.86 -6.70 2.83
N THR A 47 -5.75 -7.02 2.18
CA THR A 47 -5.53 -6.74 0.75
C THR A 47 -5.60 -7.97 -0.15
N ALA A 48 -5.75 -9.17 0.40
CA ALA A 48 -5.69 -10.43 -0.35
C ALA A 48 -6.66 -10.46 -1.54
N ASP A 49 -7.84 -9.87 -1.40
CA ASP A 49 -8.89 -9.89 -2.43
C ASP A 49 -8.86 -8.67 -3.36
N ILE A 50 -7.91 -7.74 -3.18
CA ILE A 50 -7.81 -6.54 -4.03
C ILE A 50 -7.40 -6.91 -5.45
N ILE A 51 -6.43 -7.81 -5.58
CA ILE A 51 -5.94 -8.29 -6.87
C ILE A 51 -6.53 -9.68 -7.10
N LYS A 52 -7.64 -9.72 -7.83
CA LYS A 52 -8.30 -10.98 -8.18
C LYS A 52 -7.54 -11.68 -9.31
N THR A 53 -7.23 -12.94 -9.10
CA THR A 53 -6.65 -13.80 -10.12
C THR A 53 -7.09 -15.24 -9.86
N ASP A 54 -7.39 -15.96 -10.94
CA ASP A 54 -7.70 -17.39 -10.87
C ASP A 54 -6.43 -18.25 -10.80
N LEU A 55 -5.26 -17.62 -10.96
CA LEU A 55 -3.96 -18.30 -10.95
C LEU A 55 -3.47 -18.52 -9.53
N SER A 56 -2.91 -19.71 -9.30
CA SER A 56 -2.20 -20.02 -8.07
C SER A 56 -0.91 -19.19 -7.93
N VAL A 57 -0.42 -19.06 -6.70
CA VAL A 57 0.87 -18.42 -6.40
C VAL A 57 2.02 -19.02 -7.23
N LYS A 58 1.96 -20.33 -7.48
CA LYS A 58 2.96 -21.03 -8.30
C LYS A 58 2.92 -20.58 -9.76
N GLU A 59 1.73 -20.49 -10.35
CA GLU A 59 1.56 -20.04 -11.74
C GLU A 59 1.97 -18.58 -11.91
N LEU A 60 1.63 -17.71 -10.95
CA LEU A 60 2.08 -16.32 -10.95
C LEU A 60 3.61 -16.22 -10.88
N LYS A 61 4.25 -17.08 -10.08
CA LYS A 61 5.71 -17.14 -10.00
C LYS A 61 6.33 -17.56 -11.33
N GLU A 62 5.80 -18.60 -11.97
CA GLU A 62 6.30 -19.08 -13.27
C GLU A 62 6.12 -18.02 -14.37
N LEU A 63 5.01 -17.27 -14.36
CA LEU A 63 4.79 -16.15 -15.28
C LEU A 63 5.82 -15.05 -15.07
N ALA A 64 6.05 -14.64 -13.81
CA ALA A 64 7.02 -13.62 -13.47
C ALA A 64 8.45 -14.01 -13.87
N GLU A 65 8.85 -15.27 -13.67
CA GLU A 65 10.17 -15.78 -14.08
C GLU A 65 10.35 -15.74 -15.60
N LYS A 66 9.35 -16.20 -16.37
CA LYS A 66 9.39 -16.16 -17.84
C LYS A 66 9.47 -14.72 -18.38
N GLU A 67 8.75 -13.80 -17.76
CA GLU A 67 8.77 -12.38 -18.16
C GLU A 67 10.11 -11.73 -17.83
N ALA A 68 10.68 -12.04 -16.67
CA ALA A 68 12.01 -11.58 -16.26
C ALA A 68 13.12 -12.11 -17.18
N GLU A 69 13.04 -13.38 -17.62
CA GLU A 69 13.97 -13.98 -18.56
C GLU A 69 13.93 -13.25 -19.92
N LYS A 70 12.73 -13.01 -20.46
CA LYS A 70 12.57 -12.27 -21.71
C LYS A 70 13.16 -10.87 -21.63
N ASP A 71 12.87 -10.13 -20.56
CA ASP A 71 13.41 -8.79 -20.38
C ASP A 71 14.94 -8.81 -20.22
N ALA A 72 15.51 -9.83 -19.56
CA ALA A 72 16.94 -10.00 -19.45
C ALA A 72 17.62 -10.23 -20.82
N LEU A 73 17.02 -11.08 -21.68
CA LEU A 73 17.51 -11.31 -23.04
C LEU A 73 17.42 -10.05 -23.91
N GLU A 74 16.32 -9.31 -23.83
CA GLU A 74 16.17 -8.05 -24.57
C GLU A 74 17.14 -6.96 -24.08
N ARG A 75 17.40 -6.90 -22.76
CA ARG A 75 18.45 -6.03 -22.20
C ARG A 75 19.85 -6.42 -22.67
N ALA A 76 20.13 -7.71 -22.82
CA ALA A 76 21.42 -8.19 -23.33
C ALA A 76 21.62 -7.80 -24.81
N LYS A 77 20.57 -7.97 -25.65
CA LYS A 77 20.61 -7.54 -27.07
C LYS A 77 20.86 -6.06 -27.23
N ARG A 78 20.25 -5.20 -26.40
CA ARG A 78 20.45 -3.73 -26.42
C ARG A 78 21.86 -3.29 -26.06
N ARG A 79 22.66 -4.16 -25.42
CA ARG A 79 24.03 -3.85 -24.99
C ARG A 79 25.09 -4.30 -26.01
N GLN A 80 24.70 -5.04 -27.05
CA GLN A 80 25.54 -5.37 -28.21
C GLN A 80 25.33 -4.34 -29.31
#